data_AF-A0A2T7NG35-F1
#
_entry.id   AF-A0A2T7NG35-F1
#
_cell.length_a   1.000
_cell.length_b   1.000
_cell.length_c   1.000
_cell.angle_alpha   90.00
_cell.angle_beta   90.00
_cell.angle_gamma   90.00
#
_symmetry.space_group_name_H-M   'P 1'
#
loop_
_entity.id
_entity.type
_entity.pdbx_description
1 polymer ?
#
loop_
_entity_poly.entity_id
_entity_poly.type
_entity_poly.pdbx_seq_one_letter_code
_entity_poly.pdbx_strand_id
1 'polypeptide(L)'
;MILTSFDVFGVEANAADVAVTMKLWKAALLLAFACYLPSDAEEETEARLLVAKNILNQYLVEGKDLTVEYRIYNVGGSSALDIRLKDDSFPEADFEIARGNLNVIWERIAPNTNVTHAVILRPLKSGYFNFTSAEVSYRVSEESQDRQIGYSSSPGEGGIVPRKDFDRRFSPHVVDWLVFAIMTLPSLGIPFLLWYSSKLKYDAPKPKKSN
;
A
#
# COMPACT_ATOMS: atom_id res chain seq x y z
N MET A 1 71.82 24.79 -16.49
CA MET A 1 71.83 23.45 -15.90
C MET A 1 70.38 23.15 -15.54
N ILE A 2 69.58 22.50 -16.38
CA ILE A 2 69.59 21.07 -16.72
C ILE A 2 69.12 20.87 -18.19
N LEU A 3 69.75 19.92 -18.88
CA LEU A 3 69.45 19.42 -20.23
C LEU A 3 68.15 18.59 -20.29
N THR A 4 67.53 18.52 -21.47
CA THR A 4 67.02 17.32 -22.19
C THR A 4 66.36 17.81 -23.50
N SER A 5 67.00 17.66 -24.67
CA SER A 5 66.98 16.48 -25.54
C SER A 5 65.56 15.98 -25.83
N PHE A 6 65.06 16.20 -27.06
CA PHE A 6 64.48 15.17 -27.93
C PHE A 6 64.09 15.79 -29.29
N ASP A 7 64.96 15.63 -30.29
CA ASP A 7 64.59 15.68 -31.71
C ASP A 7 63.93 14.35 -32.08
N VAL A 8 62.63 14.32 -32.38
CA VAL A 8 62.00 13.20 -33.12
C VAL A 8 60.84 13.73 -33.97
N PHE A 9 61.07 13.78 -35.27
CA PHE A 9 60.10 13.73 -36.39
C PHE A 9 59.06 14.84 -36.52
N GLY A 10 59.34 15.76 -37.45
CA GLY A 10 58.30 16.45 -38.20
C GLY A 10 57.52 15.45 -39.05
N VAL A 11 56.23 15.30 -38.75
CA VAL A 11 55.25 14.69 -39.65
C VAL A 11 54.35 15.82 -40.12
N GLU A 12 54.56 16.25 -41.36
CA GLU A 12 53.70 17.20 -42.05
C GLU A 12 52.32 16.55 -42.22
N ALA A 13 51.33 17.00 -41.46
CA ALA A 13 49.97 16.46 -41.55
C ALA A 13 49.41 16.80 -42.94
N ASN A 14 49.29 15.77 -43.80
CA ASN A 14 48.72 15.92 -45.14
C ASN A 14 47.29 16.46 -45.04
N ALA A 15 46.91 17.39 -45.92
CA ALA A 15 45.55 17.96 -45.96
C ALA A 15 44.44 16.89 -46.08
N ALA A 16 44.77 15.73 -46.63
CA ALA A 16 43.89 14.57 -46.70
C ALA A 16 43.59 13.95 -45.31
N ASP A 17 44.56 13.87 -44.40
CA ASP A 17 44.36 13.34 -43.05
C ASP A 17 43.49 14.27 -42.19
N VAL A 18 43.65 15.58 -42.36
CA VAL A 18 42.81 16.58 -41.69
C VAL A 18 41.36 16.50 -42.21
N ALA A 19 41.17 16.28 -43.51
CA ALA A 19 39.84 16.12 -44.09
C ALA A 19 39.14 14.83 -43.64
N VAL A 20 39.88 13.74 -43.45
CA VAL A 20 39.35 12.46 -42.97
C VAL A 20 38.99 12.54 -41.48
N THR A 21 39.84 13.14 -40.65
CA THR A 21 39.56 13.36 -39.21
C THR A 21 38.37 14.30 -39.00
N MET A 22 38.22 15.35 -39.81
CA MET A 22 37.04 16.23 -39.79
C MET A 22 35.75 15.52 -40.23
N LYS A 23 35.82 14.58 -41.20
CA LYS A 23 34.66 13.75 -41.58
C LYS A 23 34.28 12.77 -40.47
N LEU A 24 35.26 12.15 -39.83
CA LEU A 24 35.07 11.26 -38.68
C LEU A 24 34.44 11.99 -37.49
N TRP A 25 34.89 13.22 -37.18
CA TRP A 25 34.30 14.02 -36.11
C TRP A 25 32.86 14.41 -36.40
N LYS A 26 32.56 14.83 -37.64
CA LYS A 26 31.19 15.15 -38.07
C LYS A 26 30.28 13.93 -38.01
N ALA A 27 30.78 12.75 -38.41
CA ALA A 27 30.05 11.49 -38.30
C ALA A 27 29.80 11.11 -36.83
N ALA A 28 30.79 11.27 -35.95
CA ALA A 28 30.64 11.01 -34.51
C ALA A 28 29.63 11.98 -33.86
N LEU A 29 29.62 13.25 -34.28
CA LEU A 29 28.70 14.26 -33.77
C LEU A 29 27.26 14.04 -34.28
N LEU A 30 27.10 13.58 -35.52
CA LEU A 30 25.81 13.12 -36.06
C LEU A 30 25.29 11.87 -35.35
N LEU A 31 26.16 10.91 -35.05
CA LEU A 31 25.80 9.69 -34.34
C LEU A 31 25.39 9.99 -32.88
N ALA A 32 26.13 10.87 -32.20
CA ALA A 32 25.78 11.33 -30.86
C ALA A 32 24.43 12.06 -30.84
N PHE A 33 24.15 12.90 -31.83
CA PHE A 33 22.85 13.57 -31.95
C PHE A 33 21.70 12.59 -32.21
N ALA A 34 21.92 11.55 -33.02
CA ALA A 34 20.93 10.49 -33.25
C ALA A 34 20.64 9.66 -32.00
N CYS A 35 21.63 9.44 -31.11
CA CYS A 35 21.43 8.77 -29.83
C CYS A 35 20.74 9.64 -28.76
N TYR A 36 20.68 10.95 -28.95
CA TYR A 36 19.96 11.89 -28.07
C TYR A 36 18.51 12.14 -28.49
N LEU A 37 18.06 11.55 -29.60
CA LEU A 37 16.64 11.59 -29.96
C LEU A 37 15.86 10.78 -28.92
N PRO A 38 14.85 11.36 -28.26
CA PRO A 38 13.93 10.58 -27.46
C PRO A 38 13.23 9.60 -28.42
N SER A 39 13.50 8.31 -28.23
CA SER A 39 12.71 7.25 -28.84
C SER A 39 11.38 7.19 -28.09
N ASP A 40 10.49 8.14 -28.37
CA ASP A 40 9.10 8.04 -27.95
C ASP A 40 8.43 7.07 -28.93
N ALA A 41 8.71 5.79 -28.73
CA ALA A 41 7.88 4.73 -29.27
C ALA A 41 6.64 4.68 -28.38
N GLU A 42 5.72 5.63 -28.57
CA GLU A 42 4.34 5.43 -28.18
C GLU A 42 3.79 4.29 -29.06
N GLU A 43 4.11 3.04 -28.70
CA GLU A 43 3.22 1.95 -29.08
C GLU A 43 1.87 2.35 -28.48
N GLU A 44 0.90 2.67 -29.35
CA GLU A 44 -0.52 2.79 -28.98
C GLU A 44 -0.97 1.43 -28.44
N THR A 45 -0.63 1.19 -27.18
CA THR A 45 -0.92 -0.06 -26.50
C THR A 45 -2.40 -0.06 -26.19
N GLU A 46 -3.06 -1.14 -26.58
CA GLU A 46 -4.44 -1.42 -26.21
C GLU A 46 -4.67 -1.28 -24.69
N ALA A 47 -5.91 -0.96 -24.32
CA ALA A 47 -6.29 -0.83 -22.92
C ALA A 47 -6.06 -2.15 -22.19
N ARG A 48 -5.31 -2.10 -21.10
CA ARG A 48 -4.94 -3.27 -20.29
C ARG A 48 -5.19 -2.96 -18.83
N LEU A 49 -6.09 -3.72 -18.21
CA LEU A 49 -6.45 -3.51 -16.81
C LEU A 49 -5.75 -4.52 -15.90
N LEU A 50 -5.11 -4.00 -14.85
CA LEU A 50 -4.65 -4.77 -13.71
C LEU A 50 -5.61 -4.57 -12.55
N VAL A 51 -6.03 -5.66 -11.94
CA VAL A 51 -7.02 -5.63 -10.86
C VAL A 51 -6.45 -6.28 -9.62
N ALA A 52 -6.42 -5.53 -8.51
CA ALA A 52 -6.00 -6.02 -7.22
C ALA A 52 -7.19 -6.01 -6.25
N LYS A 53 -7.43 -7.14 -5.59
CA LYS A 53 -8.38 -7.30 -4.48
C LYS A 53 -7.57 -7.44 -3.19
N ASN A 54 -7.86 -6.60 -2.20
CA ASN A 54 -7.23 -6.60 -0.90
C ASN A 54 -8.29 -6.64 0.21
N ILE A 55 -7.96 -7.32 1.30
CA ILE A 55 -8.75 -7.30 2.52
C ILE A 55 -8.01 -6.39 3.50
N LEU A 56 -8.62 -5.27 3.89
CA LEU A 56 -7.94 -4.24 4.68
C LEU A 56 -7.94 -4.55 6.19
N ASN A 57 -8.78 -5.48 6.62
CA ASN A 57 -8.90 -5.86 8.03
C ASN A 57 -7.77 -6.79 8.47
N GLN A 58 -7.15 -6.48 9.61
CA GLN A 58 -6.17 -7.37 10.25
C GLN A 58 -6.82 -8.60 10.90
N TYR A 59 -8.03 -8.43 11.45
CA TYR A 59 -8.80 -9.49 12.08
C TYR A 59 -10.18 -9.58 11.45
N LEU A 60 -10.52 -10.77 10.99
CA LEU A 60 -11.85 -11.10 10.50
C LEU A 60 -12.65 -11.67 11.66
N VAL A 61 -13.78 -11.04 11.97
CA VAL A 61 -14.60 -11.40 13.13
C VAL A 61 -16.05 -11.48 12.71
N GLU A 62 -16.71 -12.54 13.14
CA GLU A 62 -18.14 -12.71 13.00
C GLU A 62 -18.90 -11.48 13.53
N GLY A 63 -19.81 -10.94 12.72
CA GLY A 63 -20.63 -9.79 13.05
C GLY A 63 -19.89 -8.44 13.07
N LYS A 64 -18.61 -8.38 12.67
CA LYS A 64 -17.87 -7.11 12.51
C LYS A 64 -17.64 -6.78 11.04
N ASP A 65 -17.49 -5.49 10.78
CA ASP A 65 -17.33 -4.98 9.42
C ASP A 65 -15.99 -5.43 8.79
N LEU A 66 -16.10 -6.04 7.62
CA LEU A 66 -15.04 -6.51 6.74
C LEU A 66 -14.98 -5.60 5.51
N THR A 67 -13.85 -4.93 5.31
CA THR A 67 -13.61 -4.03 4.17
C THR A 67 -12.81 -4.77 3.10
N VAL A 68 -13.42 -4.93 1.94
CA VAL A 68 -12.79 -5.46 0.73
C VAL A 68 -12.55 -4.30 -0.22
N GLU A 69 -11.31 -4.13 -0.63
CA GLU A 69 -10.86 -3.09 -1.54
C GLU A 69 -10.51 -3.69 -2.90
N TYR A 70 -11.07 -3.12 -3.96
CA TYR A 70 -10.74 -3.40 -5.35
C TYR A 70 -10.02 -2.19 -5.93
N ARG A 71 -8.83 -2.41 -6.49
CA ARG A 71 -8.07 -1.39 -7.22
C ARG A 71 -7.93 -1.84 -8.66
N ILE A 72 -8.39 -1.02 -9.58
CA ILE A 72 -8.29 -1.25 -11.01
C ILE A 72 -7.32 -0.20 -11.56
N TYR A 73 -6.27 -0.64 -12.24
CA TYR A 73 -5.26 0.23 -12.84
C TYR A 73 -5.19 -0.04 -14.34
N ASN A 74 -5.26 1.02 -15.15
CA ASN A 74 -5.06 0.92 -16.59
C ASN A 74 -3.57 1.12 -16.93
N VAL A 75 -2.89 0.04 -17.29
CA VAL A 75 -1.49 0.07 -17.77
C VAL A 75 -1.38 0.23 -19.29
N GLY A 76 -2.51 0.25 -20.02
CA GLY A 76 -2.52 0.45 -21.46
C GLY A 76 -2.40 1.93 -21.86
N GLY A 77 -1.99 2.15 -23.10
CA GLY A 77 -1.89 3.47 -23.74
C GLY A 77 -3.24 4.05 -24.19
N SER A 78 -4.29 3.23 -24.22
CA SER A 78 -5.67 3.65 -24.55
C SER A 78 -6.63 3.52 -23.38
N SER A 79 -7.80 4.15 -23.50
CA SER A 79 -8.81 4.20 -22.44
C SER A 79 -9.68 2.95 -22.44
N ALA A 80 -9.83 2.28 -21.30
CA ALA A 80 -10.75 1.16 -21.14
C ALA A 80 -12.19 1.69 -20.99
N LEU A 81 -13.16 0.97 -21.56
CA LEU A 81 -14.58 1.37 -21.61
C LEU A 81 -15.52 0.30 -21.07
N ASP A 82 -16.68 0.71 -20.54
CA ASP A 82 -17.73 -0.17 -19.96
C ASP A 82 -17.14 -1.27 -19.07
N ILE A 83 -16.34 -0.84 -18.09
CA ILE A 83 -15.70 -1.72 -17.11
C ILE A 83 -16.76 -2.19 -16.13
N ARG A 84 -16.94 -3.50 -15.99
CA ARG A 84 -17.87 -4.11 -15.03
C ARG A 84 -17.09 -4.99 -14.08
N LEU A 85 -17.09 -4.63 -12.80
CA LEU A 85 -16.60 -5.48 -11.72
C LEU A 85 -17.78 -6.30 -11.19
N LYS A 86 -17.59 -7.61 -11.09
CA LYS A 86 -18.55 -8.52 -10.47
C LYS A 86 -17.80 -9.49 -9.55
N ASP A 87 -18.24 -9.56 -8.30
CA ASP A 87 -17.68 -10.49 -7.32
C ASP A 87 -18.77 -11.39 -6.71
N ASP A 88 -18.80 -12.64 -7.14
CA ASP A 88 -19.74 -13.66 -6.66
C ASP A 88 -19.16 -14.46 -5.47
N SER A 89 -17.99 -14.08 -4.95
CA SER A 89 -17.31 -14.80 -3.86
C SER A 89 -18.01 -14.66 -2.50
N PHE A 90 -19.05 -13.85 -2.38
CA PHE A 90 -19.67 -13.50 -1.10
C PHE A 90 -21.18 -13.80 -1.10
N PRO A 91 -21.58 -15.03 -0.72
CA PRO A 91 -22.99 -15.40 -0.67
C PRO A 91 -23.72 -14.70 0.49
N GLU A 92 -24.95 -14.25 0.25
CA GLU A 92 -25.80 -13.58 1.26
C GLU A 92 -26.12 -14.44 2.49
N ALA A 93 -25.98 -15.77 2.37
CA ALA A 93 -26.18 -16.71 3.47
C ALA A 93 -25.07 -16.66 4.54
N ASP A 94 -23.87 -16.20 4.15
CA ASP A 94 -22.70 -16.14 5.03
C ASP A 94 -22.20 -14.70 5.23
N PHE A 95 -22.56 -13.76 4.35
CA PHE A 95 -22.18 -12.36 4.42
C PHE A 95 -23.36 -11.43 4.22
N GLU A 96 -23.46 -10.41 5.08
CA GLU A 96 -24.38 -9.29 4.92
C GLU A 96 -23.64 -8.11 4.24
N ILE A 97 -24.24 -7.48 3.24
CA ILE A 97 -23.67 -6.28 2.60
C ILE A 97 -24.06 -5.05 3.43
N ALA A 98 -23.10 -4.50 4.19
CA ALA A 98 -23.35 -3.32 5.01
C ALA A 98 -23.29 -2.02 4.19
N ARG A 99 -22.33 -1.91 3.25
CA ARG A 99 -22.19 -0.73 2.39
C ARG A 99 -21.48 -1.07 1.08
N GLY A 100 -21.93 -0.42 0.00
CA GLY A 100 -21.36 -0.56 -1.33
C GLY A 100 -21.97 -1.73 -2.10
N ASN A 101 -21.48 -1.94 -3.32
CA ASN A 101 -22.00 -2.96 -4.23
C ASN A 101 -20.86 -3.86 -4.72
N LEU A 102 -21.13 -5.16 -4.81
CA LEU A 102 -20.22 -6.16 -5.41
C LEU A 102 -20.29 -6.20 -6.94
N ASN A 103 -21.29 -5.53 -7.52
CA ASN A 103 -21.42 -5.32 -8.95
C ASN A 103 -21.44 -3.81 -9.24
N VAL A 104 -20.41 -3.32 -9.93
CA VAL A 104 -20.24 -1.91 -10.26
C VAL A 104 -19.77 -1.75 -11.70
N ILE A 105 -20.27 -0.70 -12.35
CA ILE A 105 -19.94 -0.37 -13.74
C ILE A 105 -19.28 1.02 -13.76
N TRP A 106 -18.16 1.13 -14.47
CA TRP A 106 -17.52 2.40 -14.81
C TRP A 106 -17.54 2.59 -16.33
N GLU A 107 -17.90 3.78 -16.77
CA GLU A 107 -18.02 4.08 -18.20
C GLU A 107 -16.66 4.12 -18.89
N ARG A 108 -15.65 4.71 -18.22
CA ARG A 108 -14.33 4.96 -18.80
C ARG A 108 -13.24 5.04 -17.73
N ILE A 109 -12.09 4.44 -18.01
CA ILE A 109 -10.84 4.63 -17.25
C ILE A 109 -9.76 5.11 -18.23
N ALA A 110 -9.19 6.27 -17.97
CA ALA A 110 -8.14 6.86 -18.81
C ALA A 110 -6.84 6.05 -18.76
N PRO A 111 -5.96 6.14 -19.78
CA PRO A 111 -4.65 5.49 -19.75
C PRO A 111 -3.83 5.98 -18.54
N ASN A 112 -3.06 5.08 -17.93
CA ASN A 112 -2.22 5.36 -16.76
C ASN A 112 -2.97 5.92 -15.53
N THR A 113 -4.27 5.64 -15.42
CA THR A 113 -5.08 6.04 -14.26
C THR A 113 -5.64 4.84 -13.49
N ASN A 114 -6.07 5.08 -12.25
CA ASN A 114 -6.62 4.07 -11.38
C ASN A 114 -7.98 4.47 -10.80
N VAL A 115 -8.76 3.45 -10.48
CA VAL A 115 -10.02 3.56 -9.75
C VAL A 115 -9.98 2.62 -8.57
N THR A 116 -10.41 3.11 -7.41
CA THR A 116 -10.52 2.33 -6.20
C THR A 116 -11.98 2.22 -5.78
N HIS A 117 -12.40 1.01 -5.42
CA HIS A 117 -13.75 0.71 -4.96
C HIS A 117 -13.68 -0.13 -3.70
N ALA A 118 -14.44 0.24 -2.68
CA ALA A 118 -14.45 -0.47 -1.41
C ALA A 118 -15.87 -0.91 -1.07
N VAL A 119 -15.99 -2.16 -0.61
CA VAL A 119 -17.25 -2.75 -0.16
C VAL A 119 -17.07 -3.18 1.28
N ILE A 120 -18.05 -2.84 2.11
CA ILE A 120 -18.10 -3.23 3.51
C ILE A 120 -19.14 -4.35 3.63
N LEU A 121 -18.64 -5.52 4.02
CA LEU A 121 -19.41 -6.72 4.27
C LEU A 121 -19.39 -7.03 5.77
N ARG A 122 -20.29 -7.89 6.24
CA ARG A 122 -20.28 -8.40 7.60
C ARG A 122 -20.45 -9.91 7.56
N PRO A 123 -19.45 -10.70 7.99
CA PRO A 123 -19.57 -12.15 8.03
C PRO A 123 -20.55 -12.56 9.13
N LEU A 124 -21.50 -13.43 8.80
CA LEU A 124 -22.53 -13.92 9.71
C LEU A 124 -22.13 -15.22 10.39
N LYS A 125 -21.14 -15.95 9.86
CA LYS A 125 -20.63 -17.21 10.41
C LYS A 125 -19.13 -17.15 10.61
N SER A 126 -18.67 -17.75 11.70
CA SER A 126 -17.25 -18.02 11.93
C SER A 126 -16.79 -19.26 11.16
N GLY A 127 -15.55 -19.28 10.71
CA GLY A 127 -14.99 -20.41 9.98
C GLY A 127 -13.90 -19.97 9.01
N TYR A 128 -13.36 -20.92 8.27
CA TYR A 128 -12.44 -20.61 7.17
C TYR A 128 -13.25 -20.28 5.93
N PHE A 129 -12.89 -19.18 5.27
CA PHE A 129 -13.53 -18.73 4.05
C PHE A 129 -12.48 -18.47 2.97
N ASN A 130 -12.78 -18.89 1.75
CA ASN A 130 -11.90 -18.70 0.60
C ASN A 130 -12.27 -17.41 -0.12
N PHE A 131 -11.41 -16.40 -0.02
CA PHE A 131 -11.56 -15.15 -0.75
C PHE A 131 -11.00 -15.33 -2.16
N THR A 132 -11.88 -15.70 -3.09
CA THR A 132 -11.56 -15.88 -4.51
C THR A 132 -11.46 -14.55 -5.25
N SER A 133 -10.95 -14.61 -6.49
CA SER A 133 -10.83 -13.46 -7.38
C SER A 133 -12.19 -12.95 -7.85
N ALA A 134 -12.32 -11.64 -8.01
CA ALA A 134 -13.44 -11.02 -8.70
C ALA A 134 -13.22 -11.02 -10.21
N GLU A 135 -14.31 -11.03 -10.97
CA GLU A 135 -14.30 -10.92 -12.43
C GLU A 135 -14.44 -9.45 -12.83
N VAL A 136 -13.60 -9.01 -13.78
CA VAL A 136 -13.68 -7.68 -14.38
C VAL A 136 -13.78 -7.84 -15.89
N SER A 137 -14.88 -7.34 -16.47
CA SER A 137 -15.06 -7.30 -17.92
C SER A 137 -14.96 -5.88 -18.44
N TYR A 138 -14.32 -5.65 -19.58
CA TYR A 138 -14.18 -4.32 -20.18
C TYR A 138 -14.05 -4.38 -21.70
N ARG A 139 -14.21 -3.24 -22.35
CA ARG A 139 -13.98 -3.04 -23.79
C ARG A 139 -12.71 -2.25 -24.03
N VAL A 140 -11.95 -2.66 -25.05
CA VAL A 140 -10.67 -2.04 -25.43
C VAL A 140 -10.88 -0.80 -26.29
N SER A 141 -11.91 -0.81 -27.13
CA SER A 141 -12.27 0.27 -28.05
C SER A 141 -13.80 0.41 -28.16
N GLU A 142 -14.27 1.56 -28.64
CA GLU A 142 -15.69 1.82 -28.89
C GLU A 142 -16.25 0.92 -30.02
N GLU A 143 -15.42 0.57 -30.99
CA GLU A 143 -15.81 -0.29 -32.13
C GLU A 143 -15.72 -1.79 -31.80
N SER A 144 -15.00 -2.17 -30.74
CA SER A 144 -14.89 -3.57 -30.33
C SER A 144 -16.17 -4.03 -29.60
N GLN A 145 -16.88 -4.99 -30.20
CA GLN A 145 -18.01 -5.66 -29.54
C GLN A 145 -17.57 -6.68 -28.48
N ASP A 146 -16.36 -7.22 -28.64
CA ASP A 146 -15.80 -8.23 -27.75
C ASP A 146 -15.39 -7.62 -26.40
N ARG A 147 -15.83 -8.25 -25.31
CA ARG A 147 -15.41 -7.90 -23.95
C ARG A 147 -14.20 -8.73 -23.57
N GLN A 148 -13.14 -8.07 -23.12
CA GLN A 148 -12.05 -8.74 -22.44
C GLN A 148 -12.46 -9.04 -21.00
N ILE A 149 -12.10 -10.23 -20.51
CA ILE A 149 -12.36 -10.68 -19.15
C ILE A 149 -11.00 -10.79 -18.44
N GLY A 150 -10.89 -10.11 -17.32
CA GLY A 150 -9.77 -10.17 -16.39
C GLY A 150 -10.23 -10.64 -15.01
N TYR A 151 -9.28 -11.10 -14.21
CA TYR A 151 -9.52 -11.53 -12.83
C TYR A 151 -8.67 -10.69 -11.88
N SER A 152 -9.22 -10.42 -10.69
CA SER A 152 -8.44 -9.79 -9.62
C SER A 152 -7.44 -10.76 -8.99
N SER A 153 -6.52 -10.23 -8.19
CA SER A 153 -5.80 -11.06 -7.22
C SER A 153 -6.76 -11.83 -6.31
N SER A 154 -6.31 -12.99 -5.83
CA SER A 154 -7.03 -13.84 -4.88
C SER A 154 -6.30 -13.79 -3.54
N PRO A 155 -6.85 -13.12 -2.50
CA PRO A 155 -6.23 -13.06 -1.18
C PRO A 155 -6.03 -14.42 -0.51
N GLY A 156 -6.77 -15.45 -0.95
CA GLY A 156 -6.66 -16.82 -0.44
C GLY A 156 -7.63 -17.12 0.70
N GLU A 157 -7.31 -18.13 1.51
CA GLU A 157 -8.12 -18.53 2.65
C GLU A 157 -7.89 -17.58 3.83
N GLY A 158 -8.97 -17.07 4.43
CA GLY A 158 -8.90 -16.33 5.68
C GLY A 158 -9.84 -16.91 6.74
N GLY A 159 -9.35 -17.01 7.96
CA GLY A 159 -10.11 -17.48 9.11
C GLY A 159 -10.92 -16.35 9.74
N ILE A 160 -12.25 -16.49 9.76
CA ILE A 160 -13.17 -15.62 10.48
C ILE A 160 -13.31 -16.15 11.90
N VAL A 161 -12.83 -15.35 12.86
CA VAL A 161 -12.84 -15.69 14.28
C VAL A 161 -14.24 -15.48 14.87
N PRO A 162 -14.75 -16.41 15.70
CA PRO A 162 -15.99 -16.21 16.43
C PRO A 162 -15.91 -14.97 17.32
N ARG A 163 -17.00 -14.21 17.39
CA ARG A 163 -17.02 -12.95 18.16
C ARG A 163 -16.62 -13.15 19.62
N LYS A 164 -17.10 -14.23 20.26
CA LYS A 164 -16.77 -14.59 21.65
C LYS A 164 -15.25 -14.77 21.87
N ASP A 165 -14.57 -15.42 20.93
CA ASP A 165 -13.12 -15.65 21.04
C ASP A 165 -12.31 -14.38 20.80
N PHE A 166 -12.79 -13.53 19.88
CA PHE A 166 -12.21 -12.20 19.70
C PHE A 166 -12.35 -11.38 20.97
N ASP A 167 -13.56 -11.28 21.53
CA ASP A 167 -13.82 -10.47 22.73
C ASP A 167 -13.01 -10.99 23.92
N ARG A 168 -12.82 -12.30 24.08
CA ARG A 168 -11.95 -12.86 25.14
C ARG A 168 -10.48 -12.41 25.01
N ARG A 169 -9.96 -12.29 23.79
CA ARG A 169 -8.55 -11.92 23.54
C ARG A 169 -8.32 -10.42 23.55
N PHE A 170 -9.32 -9.64 23.14
CA PHE A 170 -9.19 -8.20 22.90
C PHE A 170 -10.09 -7.35 23.82
N SER A 171 -10.79 -7.94 24.80
CA SER A 171 -11.56 -7.18 25.78
C SER A 171 -10.62 -6.38 26.69
N PRO A 172 -10.78 -5.05 26.74
CA PRO A 172 -10.04 -4.23 27.68
C PRO A 172 -10.70 -4.39 29.07
N HIS A 173 -10.04 -5.10 29.97
CA HIS A 173 -10.54 -5.40 31.33
C HIS A 173 -10.45 -4.18 32.28
N VAL A 174 -10.71 -2.98 31.77
CA VAL A 174 -10.49 -1.70 32.49
C VAL A 174 -11.36 -1.61 33.74
N VAL A 175 -12.61 -2.06 33.64
CA VAL A 175 -13.54 -2.06 34.78
C VAL A 175 -13.04 -3.00 35.88
N ASP A 176 -12.56 -4.19 35.50
CA ASP A 176 -12.04 -5.16 36.46
C ASP A 176 -10.79 -4.62 37.16
N TRP A 177 -9.88 -3.99 36.41
CA TRP A 177 -8.71 -3.31 36.97
C TRP A 177 -9.10 -2.15 37.90
N LEU A 178 -10.12 -1.38 37.56
CA LEU A 178 -10.63 -0.28 38.38
C LEU A 178 -11.23 -0.81 39.69
N VAL A 179 -12.07 -1.85 39.63
CA VAL A 179 -12.66 -2.48 40.82
C VAL A 179 -11.54 -3.04 41.71
N PHE A 180 -10.56 -3.73 41.12
CA PHE A 180 -9.40 -4.24 41.86
C PHE A 180 -8.62 -3.10 42.55
N ALA A 181 -8.39 -1.99 41.87
CA ALA A 181 -7.76 -0.82 42.47
C ALA A 181 -8.59 -0.28 43.65
N ILE A 182 -9.89 -0.07 43.48
CA ILE A 182 -10.77 0.44 44.54
C ILE A 182 -10.81 -0.50 45.75
N MET A 183 -10.83 -1.81 45.55
CA MET A 183 -10.89 -2.78 46.65
C MET A 183 -9.55 -2.91 47.41
N THR A 184 -8.42 -2.74 46.73
CA THR A 184 -7.08 -2.87 47.35
C THR A 184 -6.56 -1.56 47.94
N LEU A 185 -7.04 -0.41 47.44
CA LEU A 185 -6.63 0.92 47.90
C LEU A 185 -6.88 1.20 49.38
N PRO A 186 -7.98 0.78 50.03
CA PRO A 186 -8.14 0.99 51.48
C PRO A 186 -7.09 0.24 52.30
N SER A 187 -6.82 -1.01 51.93
CA SER A 187 -5.87 -1.89 52.62
C SER A 187 -4.42 -1.42 52.48
N LEU A 188 -4.07 -0.79 51.35
CA LEU A 188 -2.73 -0.21 51.12
C LEU A 188 -2.64 1.26 51.58
N GLY A 189 -3.70 2.03 51.33
CA GLY A 189 -3.76 3.47 51.51
C GLY A 189 -3.87 3.90 52.96
N ILE A 190 -4.70 3.23 53.78
CA ILE A 190 -4.86 3.60 55.20
C ILE A 190 -3.52 3.43 55.95
N PRO A 191 -2.82 2.27 55.88
CA PRO A 191 -1.52 2.13 56.52
C PRO A 191 -0.47 3.10 55.98
N PHE A 192 -0.46 3.35 54.66
CA PHE A 192 0.47 4.29 54.03
C PHE A 192 0.27 5.73 54.52
N LEU A 193 -0.97 6.22 54.59
CA LEU A 193 -1.27 7.57 55.07
C LEU A 193 -0.88 7.75 56.55
N LEU A 194 -1.17 6.74 57.38
CA LEU A 194 -0.75 6.74 58.78
C LEU A 194 0.77 6.78 58.90
N TRP A 195 1.49 5.94 58.16
CA TRP A 195 2.96 5.96 58.14
C TRP A 195 3.52 7.30 57.64
N TYR A 196 3.00 7.83 56.54
CA TYR A 196 3.47 9.07 55.93
C TYR A 196 3.31 10.26 56.87
N SER A 197 2.15 10.38 57.52
CA SER A 197 1.91 11.42 58.52
C SER A 197 2.85 11.30 59.74
N SER A 198 3.18 10.07 60.16
CA SER A 198 4.13 9.82 61.25
C SER A 198 5.55 10.23 60.86
N LYS A 199 5.99 9.84 59.66
CA LYS A 199 7.34 10.12 59.17
C LYS A 199 7.59 11.63 59.05
N LEU A 200 6.66 12.37 58.45
CA LEU A 200 6.75 13.83 58.34
C LEU A 200 6.90 14.53 59.69
N LYS A 201 6.24 14.02 60.74
CA LYS A 201 6.27 14.62 62.07
C LYS A 201 7.59 14.39 62.82
N TYR A 202 8.20 13.22 62.66
CA TYR A 202 9.34 12.80 63.48
C TYR A 202 10.72 12.88 62.79
N ASP A 203 10.76 12.98 61.46
CA ASP A 203 12.02 13.18 60.72
C ASP A 203 12.40 14.66 60.54
N ALA A 204 11.55 15.61 60.94
CA ALA A 204 11.89 17.02 60.87
C ALA A 204 13.12 17.32 61.77
N PRO A 205 14.21 17.91 61.23
CA PRO A 205 15.40 18.19 62.01
C PRO A 205 15.07 19.16 63.15
N LYS A 206 15.43 18.81 64.39
CA LYS A 206 15.20 19.69 65.55
C LYS A 206 15.90 21.03 65.32
N PRO A 207 15.21 22.18 65.52
CA PRO A 207 15.85 23.48 65.38
C PRO A 207 16.99 23.61 66.39
N LYS A 208 18.19 23.90 65.90
CA LYS A 208 19.39 24.09 66.71
C LYS A 208 19.18 25.33 67.58
N LYS A 209 19.08 25.17 68.90
CA LYS A 209 19.06 26.31 69.83
C LYS A 209 20.38 27.07 69.69
N SER A 210 20.32 28.31 69.21
CA SER A 210 21.41 29.26 69.39
C SER A 210 21.45 29.63 70.86
N ASN A 211 22.57 29.37 71.52
CA ASN A 211 22.92 30.03 72.77
C ASN A 211 23.29 31.49 72.51
#